data_AF-A0A7Y0DUG0-F1
#
_entry.id   AF-A0A7Y0DUG0-F1
#
_cell.length_a   1.000
_cell.length_b   1.000
_cell.length_c   1.000
_cell.angle_alpha   90.00
_cell.angle_beta   90.00
_cell.angle_gamma   90.00
#
_symmetry.space_group_name_H-M   'P 1'
#
loop_
_entity.id
_entity.type
_entity.pdbx_description
1 polymer ?
#
loop_
_entity_poly.entity_id
_entity_poly.type
_entity_poly.pdbx_seq_one_letter_code
_entity_poly.pdbx_strand_id
1 'polypeptide(L)' 'QHWILDVVFKEDASQIHDPLSAQHMALFRRVVRNMVKQHTKSNSSIRSKCVRACYDDAFREELLFG' A
#
# COMPACT_ATOMS: atom_id res chain seq x y z
N GLN A 1 4.97 13.66 -13.80
CA GLN A 1 3.80 12.87 -13.33
C GLN A 1 3.88 12.80 -11.81
N HIS A 2 3.46 13.86 -11.14
CA HIS A 2 3.73 14.12 -9.71
C HIS A 2 2.49 13.95 -8.81
N TRP A 3 1.31 13.86 -9.38
CA TRP A 3 0.03 14.08 -8.68
C TRP A 3 -0.68 12.80 -8.19
N ILE A 4 -0.21 11.62 -8.59
CA ILE A 4 -0.85 10.34 -8.20
C ILE A 4 -0.40 9.88 -6.80
N LEU A 5 0.78 10.30 -6.34
CA LEU A 5 1.29 9.89 -5.03
C LEU A 5 0.53 10.59 -3.89
N ASP A 6 0.31 11.90 -4.03
CA ASP A 6 -0.31 12.76 -3.00
C ASP A 6 -1.77 12.36 -2.70
N VAL A 7 -2.56 12.09 -3.73
CA VAL A 7 -4.02 11.86 -3.59
C VAL A 7 -4.34 10.45 -3.07
N VAL A 8 -3.53 9.46 -3.44
CA VAL A 8 -3.81 8.05 -3.09
C VAL A 8 -3.45 7.75 -1.64
N PHE A 9 -2.41 8.39 -1.10
CA PHE A 9 -1.88 8.08 0.23
C PHE A 9 -2.21 9.12 1.31
N LYS A 10 -2.84 10.26 0.97
CA LYS A 10 -3.12 11.33 1.95
C LYS A 10 -1.85 11.69 2.72
N GLU A 11 -0.75 11.91 2.00
CA GLU A 11 0.56 12.11 2.62
C GLU A 11 0.59 13.39 3.49
N ASP A 12 -0.19 14.41 3.12
CA ASP A 12 -0.43 15.62 3.93
C ASP A 12 -1.04 15.34 5.32
N ALA A 13 -1.75 14.22 5.49
CA ALA A 13 -2.33 13.83 6.78
C ALA A 13 -1.39 12.92 7.59
N SER A 14 -0.23 12.53 7.03
CA SER A 14 0.75 11.71 7.72
C SER A 14 1.67 12.63 8.51
N GLN A 15 1.41 12.82 9.82
CA GLN A 15 2.29 13.53 10.75
C GLN A 15 3.57 12.73 11.04
N ILE A 16 4.30 12.36 10.00
CA ILE A 16 5.64 11.80 10.14
C ILE A 16 6.60 12.99 10.19
N HIS A 17 6.79 13.52 11.40
CA HIS A 17 7.63 14.70 11.65
C HIS A 17 9.12 14.44 11.38
N ASP A 18 9.54 13.17 11.37
CA ASP A 18 10.91 12.77 11.10
C ASP A 18 11.12 12.45 9.60
N PRO A 19 11.98 13.19 8.88
CA PRO A 19 12.21 12.98 7.46
C PRO A 19 12.77 11.59 7.11
N LEU A 20 13.48 10.95 8.05
CA LEU A 20 13.96 9.58 7.86
C LEU A 20 12.79 8.58 7.89
N SER A 21 11.91 8.73 8.87
CA SER A 21 10.68 7.94 8.97
C SER A 21 9.77 8.11 7.74
N ALA A 22 9.69 9.31 7.16
CA ALA A 22 8.90 9.56 5.95
C ALA A 22 9.46 8.80 4.74
N GLN A 23 10.79 8.80 4.57
CA GLN A 23 11.46 8.04 3.52
C GLN A 23 11.28 6.52 3.68
N HIS A 24 11.41 6.02 4.90
CA HIS A 24 11.14 4.61 5.19
C HIS A 24 9.70 4.23 4.84
N MET A 25 8.72 5.06 5.22
CA MET A 25 7.31 4.82 4.89
C MET A 25 7.04 4.89 3.38
N ALA A 26 7.67 5.80 2.65
CA ALA A 26 7.56 5.86 1.19
C ALA A 26 8.08 4.57 0.52
N LEU A 27 9.21 4.03 1.02
CA LEU A 27 9.74 2.73 0.57
C LEU A 27 8.75 1.59 0.87
N PHE A 28 8.23 1.51 2.10
CA PHE A 28 7.23 0.50 2.46
C PHE A 28 5.97 0.59 1.58
N ARG A 29 5.42 1.79 1.38
CA ARG A 29 4.27 2.02 0.50
C ARG A 29 4.54 1.53 -0.92
N ARG A 30 5.76 1.75 -1.44
CA ARG A 30 6.16 1.30 -2.78
C ARG A 30 6.26 -0.23 -2.86
N VAL A 31 6.84 -0.88 -1.86
CA VAL A 31 6.92 -2.35 -1.79
C VAL A 31 5.53 -2.97 -1.74
N VAL A 32 4.68 -2.53 -0.81
CA VAL A 32 3.30 -3.03 -0.66
C VAL A 32 2.51 -2.83 -1.95
N ARG A 33 2.62 -1.66 -2.59
CA ARG A 33 1.94 -1.39 -3.86
C ARG A 33 2.37 -2.35 -4.96
N ASN A 34 3.66 -2.66 -5.06
CA ASN A 34 4.17 -3.58 -6.08
C ASN A 34 3.67 -5.01 -5.82
N MET A 35 3.67 -5.46 -4.56
CA MET A 35 3.14 -6.77 -4.15
C MET A 35 1.65 -6.91 -4.50
N VAL A 36 0.83 -5.91 -4.13
CA VAL A 36 -0.61 -5.89 -4.44
C VAL A 36 -0.88 -5.87 -5.95
N LYS A 37 -0.02 -5.20 -6.72
CA LYS A 37 -0.15 -5.14 -8.19
C LYS A 37 0.21 -6.47 -8.86
N GLN A 38 1.15 -7.24 -8.29
CA GLN A 38 1.54 -8.55 -8.81
C GLN A 38 0.51 -9.65 -8.51
N HIS A 39 -0.35 -9.44 -7.52
CA HIS A 39 -1.45 -10.36 -7.24
C HIS A 39 -2.49 -10.33 -8.36
N THR A 40 -2.46 -11.32 -9.26
CA THR A 40 -3.33 -11.44 -10.44
C THR A 40 -4.62 -12.24 -10.19
N LYS A 41 -4.72 -12.95 -9.07
CA LYS A 41 -5.88 -13.81 -8.74
C LYS A 41 -7.16 -13.02 -8.45
N SER A 42 -7.04 -11.72 -8.14
CA SER A 42 -8.17 -10.83 -7.88
C SER A 42 -8.18 -9.64 -8.84
N ASN A 43 -9.32 -9.43 -9.51
CA ASN A 43 -9.58 -8.28 -10.39
C ASN A 43 -9.96 -7.00 -9.62
N SER A 44 -9.85 -6.99 -8.29
CA SER A 44 -10.18 -5.82 -7.47
C SER A 44 -9.11 -4.72 -7.57
N SER A 45 -9.51 -3.47 -7.32
CA SER A 45 -8.57 -2.34 -7.29
C SER A 45 -7.49 -2.52 -6.20
N ILE A 46 -6.33 -1.86 -6.36
CA ILE A 46 -5.26 -1.85 -5.35
C ILE A 46 -5.80 -1.42 -3.98
N ARG A 47 -6.63 -0.38 -3.94
CA ARG A 47 -7.24 0.11 -2.71
C ARG A 47 -8.14 -0.95 -2.07
N SER A 48 -8.99 -1.60 -2.86
CA SER A 48 -9.88 -2.67 -2.39
C SER A 48 -9.09 -3.86 -1.82
N LYS A 49 -7.98 -4.24 -2.47
CA LYS A 49 -7.09 -5.30 -1.98
C LYS A 49 -6.43 -4.92 -0.65
N CYS A 50 -5.92 -3.69 -0.52
CA CYS A 50 -5.36 -3.23 0.76
C CYS A 50 -6.41 -3.23 1.87
N VAL A 51 -7.61 -2.72 1.60
CA VAL A 51 -8.71 -2.70 2.57
C VAL A 51 -9.10 -4.13 2.96
N ARG A 52 -9.18 -5.06 1.99
CA ARG A 52 -9.43 -6.48 2.27
C ARG A 52 -8.35 -7.10 3.14
N ALA A 53 -7.08 -6.87 2.83
CA ALA A 53 -5.96 -7.37 3.64
C ALA A 53 -5.96 -6.82 5.08
N CYS A 54 -6.63 -5.70 5.35
CA CYS A 54 -6.79 -5.19 6.71
C CYS A 54 -7.73 -6.03 7.59
N TYR A 55 -8.74 -6.71 7.01
CA TYR A 55 -9.76 -7.45 7.77
C TYR A 55 -9.87 -8.94 7.42
N ASP A 56 -9.25 -9.39 6.33
CA ASP A 56 -9.22 -10.79 5.87
C ASP A 56 -7.80 -11.33 6.00
N ASP A 57 -7.54 -12.05 7.09
CA ASP A 57 -6.23 -12.56 7.45
C ASP A 57 -5.73 -13.60 6.44
N ALA A 58 -6.61 -14.46 5.93
CA ALA A 58 -6.27 -15.45 4.91
C ALA A 58 -5.86 -14.79 3.60
N PHE A 59 -6.59 -13.74 3.19
CA PHE A 59 -6.21 -12.95 2.02
C PHE A 59 -4.89 -12.20 2.25
N ARG A 60 -4.61 -11.73 3.48
CA ARG A 60 -3.34 -11.08 3.81
C ARG A 60 -2.17 -12.07 3.75
N GLU A 61 -2.33 -13.29 4.25
CA GLU A 61 -1.33 -14.35 4.14
C GLU A 61 -1.07 -14.74 2.69
N GLU A 62 -2.11 -14.95 1.88
CA GLU A 62 -2.00 -15.21 0.45
C GLU A 62 -1.26 -14.06 -0.26
N LEU A 63 -1.54 -12.81 0.11
CA LEU A 63 -0.90 -11.65 -0.50
C LEU A 63 0.59 -11.53 -0.14
N LEU A 64 0.97 -11.94 1.08
CA LEU A 64 2.35 -11.85 1.60
C LEU A 64 3.22 -13.02 1.15
N PHE A 65 2.66 -14.23 1.08
CA PHE A 65 3.42 -15.47 0.85
C PHE A 65 3.09 -16.18 -0.47
N GLY A 66 1.98 -15.84 -1.14
CA GLY A 66 1.61 -16.31 -2.49
C GLY A 66 0.59 -17.43 -2.55
#